data_AF-A0A6G7XYM4-F1
#
_entry.id   AF-A0A6G7XYM4-F1
#
_cell.length_a   1.000
_cell.length_b   1.000
_cell.length_c   1.000
_cell.angle_alpha   90.00
_cell.angle_beta   90.00
_cell.angle_gamma   90.00
#
_symmetry.space_group_name_H-M   'P 1'
#
loop_
_entity.id
_entity.type
_entity.pdbx_description
1 polymer ?
#
loop_
_entity_poly.entity_id
_entity_poly.type
_entity_poly.pdbx_seq_one_letter_code
_entity_poly.pdbx_strand_id
1 'polypeptide(L)'
;MKKKQIKATFAIVIVSIALVATFFIVRNQTQELSVVEKVLTFEKYELIPLDVIEKNITTNREKDLKVSVLVDEKPIDLDAYQVQLAEKHKLTTDAIPMVSDFEVQATVGKHVESFRVKVTDTVKPKLEVKFEDVALIDGDEIVAHSLAQVVSEVKATAYDIGFNGVKIPLEVKIVEKPLVTRDDKPQIAFSAKDEAGNETLISVSVIVQDDATSGDDTAKESPISGDDSATISDPGSETVLVNRQRYLPSDYIPPLMDVPTDYAVSGGYEATPNTVNAFIRMVDDMYSETGMWMYVTSSYRDYEFQGELYYNYIDQHGQAEADRMSAKPGTSEHQTGLVMDVVTPGGYMFTFGETEQSAWVNKNAHKYGFIVRYPEGKESITGYMPEAWHLRYLGVDTATSVYNSGLTYDEWYFSN
;
A
#
# COMPACT_ATOMS: atom_id res chain seq x y z
N MET A 1 25.23 46.75 -39.18
CA MET A 1 25.87 45.76 -38.29
C MET A 1 25.47 44.35 -38.76
N LYS A 2 26.49 43.54 -39.08
CA LYS A 2 26.66 42.06 -38.96
C LYS A 2 25.43 41.15 -39.21
N LYS A 3 25.40 40.32 -40.26
CA LYS A 3 26.02 38.95 -40.40
C LYS A 3 25.42 37.93 -39.40
N LYS A 4 25.14 36.66 -39.69
CA LYS A 4 25.04 35.77 -40.86
C LYS A 4 24.84 34.35 -40.25
N GLN A 5 24.07 33.47 -40.90
CA GLN A 5 24.08 31.99 -40.77
C GLN A 5 23.46 31.41 -39.46
N ILE A 6 22.83 30.23 -39.43
CA ILE A 6 23.12 28.95 -40.11
C ILE A 6 21.81 28.16 -40.41
N LYS A 7 21.76 27.59 -41.61
CA LYS A 7 20.88 26.49 -42.05
C LYS A 7 21.30 25.17 -41.38
N ALA A 8 20.37 24.33 -40.93
CA ALA A 8 20.38 22.85 -41.08
C ALA A 8 19.68 22.10 -39.93
N THR A 9 18.38 21.76 -40.07
CA THR A 9 17.81 20.49 -39.52
C THR A 9 16.50 20.07 -40.22
N PHE A 10 16.34 20.25 -41.54
CA PHE A 10 15.12 19.80 -42.25
C PHE A 10 15.38 18.86 -43.43
N ALA A 11 16.61 18.35 -43.56
CA ALA A 11 17.02 17.53 -44.70
C ALA A 11 17.12 16.01 -44.41
N ILE A 12 16.80 15.54 -43.20
CA ILE A 12 16.95 14.10 -42.85
C ILE A 12 15.61 13.33 -42.91
N VAL A 13 14.45 13.99 -42.90
CA VAL A 13 13.15 13.28 -42.98
C VAL A 13 12.70 13.02 -44.43
N ILE A 14 13.15 13.82 -45.40
CA ILE A 14 12.67 13.71 -46.80
C ILE A 14 13.45 12.68 -47.62
N VAL A 15 14.71 12.37 -47.25
CA VAL A 15 15.51 11.36 -47.98
C VAL A 15 15.09 9.92 -47.61
N SER A 16 14.59 9.70 -46.39
CA SER A 16 14.05 8.40 -45.96
C SER A 16 12.71 8.07 -46.62
N ILE A 17 11.85 9.06 -46.84
CA ILE A 17 10.54 8.87 -47.52
C ILE A 17 10.76 8.54 -49.01
N ALA A 18 11.74 9.16 -49.66
CA ALA A 18 12.02 8.92 -51.07
C ALA A 18 12.64 7.53 -51.35
N LEU A 19 13.47 7.01 -50.44
CA LEU A 19 14.03 5.65 -50.53
C LEU A 19 13.00 4.57 -50.18
N VAL A 20 12.09 4.83 -49.24
CA VAL A 20 10.93 3.97 -48.97
C VAL A 20 9.99 3.96 -50.19
N ALA A 21 9.74 5.11 -50.81
CA ALA A 21 8.90 5.20 -52.00
C ALA A 21 9.46 4.41 -53.21
N THR A 22 10.78 4.38 -53.41
CA THR A 22 11.38 3.59 -54.50
C THR A 22 11.43 2.09 -54.20
N PHE A 23 11.52 1.68 -52.93
CA PHE A 23 11.40 0.27 -52.53
C PHE A 23 9.95 -0.24 -52.66
N PHE A 24 8.95 0.62 -52.45
CA PHE A 24 7.53 0.30 -52.63
C PHE A 24 7.13 0.14 -54.11
N ILE A 25 7.73 0.89 -55.04
CA ILE A 25 7.37 0.85 -56.46
C ILE A 25 7.79 -0.48 -57.13
N VAL A 26 8.84 -1.16 -56.66
CA VAL A 26 9.33 -2.42 -57.27
C VAL A 26 8.57 -3.67 -56.78
N ARG A 27 7.85 -3.61 -55.65
CA ARG A 27 7.10 -4.76 -55.10
C ARG A 27 5.65 -4.88 -55.61
N ASN A 28 5.18 -3.89 -56.37
CA ASN A 28 3.76 -3.64 -56.62
C ASN A 28 3.13 -4.43 -57.79
N GLN A 29 3.62 -5.62 -58.12
CA GLN A 29 3.02 -6.47 -59.19
C GLN A 29 2.51 -7.84 -58.73
N THR A 30 2.55 -8.18 -57.43
CA THR A 30 2.04 -9.49 -56.92
C THR A 30 1.32 -9.43 -55.57
N GLN A 31 0.98 -8.25 -55.05
CA GLN A 31 0.32 -8.16 -53.74
C GLN A 31 -1.21 -8.35 -53.89
N GLU A 32 -1.67 -9.60 -53.83
CA GLU A 32 -3.12 -9.93 -53.88
C GLU A 32 -3.86 -9.50 -52.61
N LEU A 33 -3.25 -9.67 -51.44
CA LEU A 33 -3.79 -9.28 -50.13
C LEU A 33 -2.65 -9.26 -49.11
N SER A 34 -2.61 -8.24 -48.25
CA SER A 34 -1.68 -8.19 -47.12
C SER A 34 -2.23 -7.32 -46.00
N VAL A 35 -1.75 -7.53 -44.79
CA VAL A 35 -2.02 -6.67 -43.64
C VAL A 35 -0.78 -5.83 -43.31
N VAL A 36 -0.97 -4.57 -42.93
CA VAL A 36 0.12 -3.63 -42.61
C VAL A 36 0.72 -3.99 -41.24
N GLU A 37 -0.13 -4.09 -40.23
CA GLU A 37 0.24 -4.49 -38.87
C GLU A 37 -0.48 -5.78 -38.47
N LYS A 38 0.24 -6.67 -37.76
CA LYS A 38 -0.32 -7.93 -37.26
C LYS A 38 -1.12 -7.77 -35.96
N VAL A 39 -0.94 -6.65 -35.26
CA VAL A 39 -1.69 -6.30 -34.04
C VAL A 39 -1.98 -4.80 -34.07
N LEU A 40 -3.26 -4.44 -34.08
CA LEU A 40 -3.70 -3.07 -33.76
C LEU A 40 -4.08 -3.03 -32.29
N THR A 41 -3.71 -1.96 -31.58
CA THR A 41 -4.08 -1.77 -30.18
C THR A 41 -4.94 -0.52 -30.05
N PHE A 42 -6.08 -0.65 -29.38
CA PHE A 42 -6.99 0.45 -29.10
C PHE A 42 -7.34 0.50 -27.63
N GLU A 43 -7.74 1.68 -27.18
CA GLU A 43 -8.15 1.89 -25.81
C GLU A 43 -9.57 1.35 -25.58
N LYS A 44 -9.82 0.77 -24.41
CA LYS A 44 -11.13 0.25 -24.03
C LYS A 44 -12.14 1.41 -23.98
N TYR A 45 -13.36 1.10 -24.39
CA TYR A 45 -14.46 2.06 -24.53
C TYR A 45 -14.29 3.14 -25.62
N GLU A 46 -13.30 3.03 -26.50
CA GLU A 46 -13.25 3.82 -27.72
C GLU A 46 -14.23 3.31 -28.79
N LEU A 47 -14.74 4.26 -29.59
CA LEU A 47 -15.51 4.00 -30.78
C LEU A 47 -14.60 4.15 -31.99
N ILE A 48 -14.18 3.03 -32.57
CA ILE A 48 -13.24 3.03 -33.70
C ILE A 48 -14.01 2.93 -35.01
N PRO A 49 -13.91 3.89 -35.93
CA PRO A 49 -14.51 3.78 -37.25
C PRO A 49 -14.03 2.52 -37.99
N LEU A 50 -14.92 1.85 -38.74
CA LEU A 50 -14.56 0.61 -39.46
C LEU A 50 -13.40 0.84 -40.44
N ASP A 51 -13.34 2.03 -41.07
CA ASP A 51 -12.32 2.37 -42.04
C ASP A 51 -10.89 2.37 -41.45
N VAL A 52 -10.75 2.57 -40.13
CA VAL A 52 -9.46 2.44 -39.42
C VAL A 52 -9.00 0.99 -39.43
N ILE A 53 -9.91 0.04 -39.21
CA ILE A 53 -9.62 -1.40 -39.28
C ILE A 53 -9.32 -1.81 -40.73
N GLU A 54 -10.10 -1.33 -41.68
CA GLU A 54 -9.95 -1.66 -43.10
C GLU A 54 -8.65 -1.09 -43.69
N LYS A 55 -8.21 0.10 -43.27
CA LYS A 55 -6.94 0.72 -43.70
C LYS A 55 -5.71 -0.11 -43.34
N ASN A 56 -5.83 -1.04 -42.40
CA ASN A 56 -4.77 -2.01 -42.09
C ASN A 56 -4.65 -3.12 -43.13
N ILE A 57 -5.57 -3.18 -44.11
CA ILE A 57 -5.59 -4.17 -45.19
C ILE A 57 -5.18 -3.48 -46.50
N THR A 58 -4.31 -4.11 -47.27
CA THR A 58 -3.90 -3.65 -48.60
C THR A 58 -4.19 -4.73 -49.62
N THR A 59 -4.90 -4.38 -50.69
CA THR A 59 -5.19 -5.28 -51.82
C THR A 59 -5.37 -4.49 -53.11
N ASN A 60 -5.04 -5.09 -54.24
CA ASN A 60 -5.35 -4.58 -55.57
C ASN A 60 -6.73 -5.05 -56.11
N ARG A 61 -7.50 -5.80 -55.31
CA ARG A 61 -8.81 -6.36 -55.64
C ARG A 61 -9.89 -5.94 -54.63
N GLU A 62 -9.99 -4.64 -54.35
CA GLU A 62 -10.93 -4.07 -53.36
C GLU A 62 -12.38 -4.56 -53.54
N LYS A 63 -12.85 -4.76 -54.78
CA LYS A 63 -14.22 -5.24 -55.05
C LYS A 63 -14.49 -6.68 -54.59
N ASP A 64 -13.45 -7.48 -54.42
CA ASP A 64 -13.55 -8.89 -54.01
C ASP A 64 -13.17 -9.08 -52.54
N LEU A 65 -12.80 -8.00 -51.83
CA LEU A 65 -12.39 -8.04 -50.44
C LEU A 65 -13.59 -8.33 -49.54
N LYS A 66 -13.42 -9.29 -48.64
CA LYS A 66 -14.32 -9.52 -47.51
C LYS A 66 -13.54 -9.35 -46.22
N VAL A 67 -14.10 -8.58 -45.29
CA VAL A 67 -13.53 -8.37 -43.96
C VAL A 67 -14.49 -8.94 -42.93
N SER A 68 -13.98 -9.78 -42.05
CA SER A 68 -14.78 -10.50 -41.07
C SER A 68 -14.05 -10.58 -39.74
N VAL A 69 -14.79 -10.78 -38.65
CA VAL A 69 -14.27 -11.06 -37.31
C VAL A 69 -14.53 -12.53 -36.98
N LEU A 70 -13.53 -13.19 -36.43
CA LEU A 70 -13.67 -14.57 -35.96
C LEU A 70 -14.33 -14.59 -34.58
N VAL A 71 -15.55 -15.10 -34.51
CA VAL A 71 -16.29 -15.35 -33.26
C VAL A 71 -16.59 -16.84 -33.19
N ASP A 72 -16.10 -17.53 -32.15
CA ASP A 72 -16.20 -18.98 -32.00
C ASP A 72 -15.77 -19.75 -33.28
N GLU A 73 -14.62 -19.35 -33.84
CA GLU A 73 -14.03 -19.89 -35.08
C GLU A 73 -14.87 -19.67 -36.36
N LYS A 74 -15.95 -18.89 -36.28
CA LYS A 74 -16.80 -18.58 -37.43
C LYS A 74 -16.61 -17.12 -37.86
N PRO A 75 -16.36 -16.86 -39.15
CA PRO A 75 -16.26 -15.50 -39.65
C PRO A 75 -17.65 -14.84 -39.67
N ILE A 76 -17.77 -13.72 -38.98
CA ILE A 76 -18.91 -12.81 -39.03
C ILE A 76 -18.46 -11.57 -39.79
N ASP A 77 -19.25 -11.11 -40.76
CA ASP A 77 -18.97 -9.88 -41.49
C ASP A 77 -18.70 -8.69 -40.55
N LEU A 78 -17.71 -7.83 -40.87
CA LEU A 78 -17.25 -6.78 -39.96
C LEU A 78 -18.37 -5.79 -39.59
N ASP A 79 -19.19 -5.38 -40.56
CA ASP A 79 -20.35 -4.52 -40.31
C ASP A 79 -21.37 -5.22 -39.40
N ALA A 80 -21.64 -6.50 -39.66
CA ALA A 80 -22.55 -7.28 -38.81
C ALA A 80 -22.04 -7.44 -37.38
N TYR A 81 -20.73 -7.65 -37.20
CA TYR A 81 -20.10 -7.72 -35.88
C TYR A 81 -20.19 -6.39 -35.14
N GLN A 82 -19.95 -5.27 -35.85
CA GLN A 82 -20.11 -3.93 -35.29
C GLN A 82 -21.55 -3.71 -34.77
N VAL A 83 -22.57 -4.04 -35.57
CA VAL A 83 -23.97 -3.88 -35.19
C VAL A 83 -24.30 -4.71 -33.94
N GLN A 84 -23.85 -5.97 -33.90
CA GLN A 84 -24.07 -6.85 -32.73
C GLN A 84 -23.45 -6.27 -31.45
N LEU A 85 -22.24 -5.74 -31.52
CA LEU A 85 -21.58 -5.08 -30.38
C LEU A 85 -22.31 -3.81 -29.97
N ALA A 86 -22.68 -2.95 -30.92
CA ALA A 86 -23.41 -1.73 -30.64
C ALA A 86 -24.75 -2.02 -29.94
N GLU A 87 -25.52 -2.99 -30.42
CA GLU A 87 -26.78 -3.40 -29.80
C GLU A 87 -26.59 -3.97 -28.39
N LYS A 88 -25.61 -4.86 -28.21
CA LYS A 88 -25.27 -5.47 -26.91
C LYS A 88 -24.96 -4.41 -25.85
N HIS A 89 -24.28 -3.35 -26.25
CA HIS A 89 -23.90 -2.24 -25.36
C HIS A 89 -24.87 -1.05 -25.41
N LYS A 90 -26.00 -1.17 -26.12
CA LYS A 90 -27.05 -0.15 -26.26
C LYS A 90 -26.54 1.19 -26.81
N LEU A 91 -25.66 1.12 -27.81
CA LEU A 91 -25.03 2.27 -28.45
C LEU A 91 -25.68 2.55 -29.81
N THR A 92 -25.84 3.84 -30.12
CA THR A 92 -26.25 4.30 -31.46
C THR A 92 -25.01 4.86 -32.15
N THR A 93 -24.30 4.01 -32.90
CA THR A 93 -23.04 4.36 -33.57
C THR A 93 -22.81 3.48 -34.80
N ASP A 94 -22.07 3.99 -35.77
CA ASP A 94 -21.52 3.30 -36.93
C ASP A 94 -20.06 2.87 -36.73
N ALA A 95 -19.46 3.16 -35.58
CA ALA A 95 -18.12 2.73 -35.20
C ALA A 95 -18.16 1.43 -34.38
N ILE A 96 -17.06 0.66 -34.39
CA ILE A 96 -16.92 -0.56 -33.60
C ILE A 96 -16.57 -0.22 -32.13
N PRO A 97 -17.38 -0.67 -31.14
CA PRO A 97 -17.09 -0.44 -29.73
C PRO A 97 -15.95 -1.34 -29.23
N MET A 98 -14.85 -0.77 -28.72
CA MET A 98 -13.73 -1.52 -28.16
C MET A 98 -14.04 -2.06 -26.77
N VAL A 99 -14.31 -3.36 -26.66
CA VAL A 99 -14.69 -4.02 -25.39
C VAL A 99 -13.78 -5.19 -25.01
N SER A 100 -13.27 -5.91 -26.00
CA SER A 100 -12.41 -7.07 -25.82
C SER A 100 -11.60 -7.31 -27.08
N ASP A 101 -10.53 -8.08 -26.96
CA ASP A 101 -9.75 -8.52 -28.11
C ASP A 101 -10.61 -9.29 -29.12
N PHE A 102 -10.29 -9.16 -30.40
CA PHE A 102 -10.86 -9.96 -31.48
C PHE A 102 -9.87 -10.13 -32.64
N GLU A 103 -10.10 -11.15 -33.47
CA GLU A 103 -9.27 -11.39 -34.66
C GLU A 103 -10.04 -10.99 -35.92
N VAL A 104 -9.41 -10.17 -36.75
CA VAL A 104 -9.93 -9.74 -38.04
C VAL A 104 -9.32 -10.62 -39.13
N GLN A 105 -10.17 -11.11 -40.03
CA GLN A 105 -9.82 -11.91 -41.18
C GLN A 105 -10.23 -11.18 -42.46
N ALA A 106 -9.25 -10.90 -43.31
CA ALA A 106 -9.41 -10.37 -44.65
C ALA A 106 -9.31 -11.51 -45.67
N THR A 107 -10.21 -11.56 -46.64
CA THR A 107 -10.24 -12.61 -47.67
C THR A 107 -10.42 -12.03 -49.07
N VAL A 108 -9.61 -12.49 -50.02
CA VAL A 108 -9.74 -12.23 -51.47
C VAL A 108 -9.58 -13.55 -52.21
N GLY A 109 -10.66 -14.08 -52.79
CA GLY A 109 -10.64 -15.38 -53.46
C GLY A 109 -10.30 -16.52 -52.49
N LYS A 110 -9.10 -17.10 -52.61
CA LYS A 110 -8.57 -18.15 -51.71
C LYS A 110 -7.52 -17.64 -50.73
N HIS A 111 -7.09 -16.39 -50.88
CA HIS A 111 -6.08 -15.78 -50.02
C HIS A 111 -6.77 -15.22 -48.77
N VAL A 112 -6.19 -15.55 -47.62
CA VAL A 112 -6.69 -15.14 -46.30
C VAL A 112 -5.52 -14.57 -45.53
N GLU A 113 -5.71 -13.38 -44.98
CA GLU A 113 -4.79 -12.77 -44.03
C GLU A 113 -5.55 -12.44 -42.74
N SER A 114 -4.88 -12.52 -41.61
CA SER A 114 -5.44 -12.10 -40.33
C SER A 114 -4.50 -11.20 -39.55
N PHE A 115 -5.12 -10.42 -38.67
CA PHE A 115 -4.47 -9.59 -37.66
C PHE A 115 -5.36 -9.50 -36.43
N ARG A 116 -4.73 -9.25 -35.28
CA ARG A 116 -5.43 -9.11 -34.01
C ARG A 116 -5.76 -7.65 -33.75
N VAL A 117 -6.95 -7.40 -33.22
CA VAL A 117 -7.27 -6.16 -32.52
C VAL A 117 -7.19 -6.45 -31.03
N LYS A 118 -6.30 -5.73 -30.35
CA LYS A 118 -6.08 -5.80 -28.91
C LYS A 118 -6.74 -4.59 -28.25
N VAL A 119 -7.55 -4.83 -27.23
CA VAL A 119 -8.20 -3.79 -26.44
C VAL A 119 -7.49 -3.70 -25.10
N THR A 120 -6.96 -2.52 -24.80
CA THR A 120 -6.26 -2.26 -23.53
C THR A 120 -6.99 -1.20 -22.74
N ASP A 121 -7.06 -1.41 -21.44
CA ASP A 121 -7.58 -0.44 -20.49
C ASP A 121 -6.39 0.16 -19.76
N THR A 122 -6.02 1.38 -20.15
CA THR A 122 -4.90 2.16 -19.62
C THR A 122 -5.37 3.39 -18.85
N VAL A 123 -6.67 3.69 -18.93
CA VAL A 123 -7.30 4.81 -18.23
C VAL A 123 -7.53 4.43 -16.78
N LYS A 124 -6.98 5.23 -15.87
CA LYS A 124 -7.21 5.05 -14.44
C LYS A 124 -8.66 5.38 -14.08
N PRO A 125 -9.26 4.68 -13.10
CA PRO A 125 -10.59 5.01 -12.62
C PRO A 125 -10.63 6.42 -12.00
N LYS A 126 -11.79 7.07 -12.07
CA LYS A 126 -12.02 8.33 -11.36
C LYS A 126 -12.35 8.03 -9.90
N LEU A 127 -11.70 8.76 -9.01
CA LEU A 127 -11.94 8.73 -7.57
C LEU A 127 -12.33 10.13 -7.12
N GLU A 128 -13.52 10.25 -6.53
CA GLU A 128 -14.04 11.49 -5.95
C GLU A 128 -14.15 11.28 -4.44
N VAL A 129 -13.41 12.07 -3.65
CA VAL A 129 -13.41 12.03 -2.19
C VAL A 129 -13.90 13.38 -1.68
N LYS A 130 -14.82 13.38 -0.71
CA LYS A 130 -15.33 14.59 -0.08
C LYS A 130 -15.37 14.48 1.43
N PHE A 131 -14.97 15.53 2.12
CA PHE A 131 -15.14 15.70 3.57
C PHE A 131 -15.88 17.02 3.81
N GLU A 132 -16.93 17.01 4.64
CA GLU A 132 -17.82 18.18 4.85
C GLU A 132 -18.29 18.87 3.55
N ASP A 133 -18.60 18.07 2.53
CA ASP A 133 -18.97 18.50 1.17
C ASP A 133 -17.89 19.25 0.37
N VAL A 134 -16.66 19.37 0.89
CA VAL A 134 -15.48 19.86 0.18
C VAL A 134 -14.82 18.70 -0.57
N ALA A 135 -14.53 18.89 -1.86
CA ALA A 135 -13.80 17.90 -2.66
C ALA A 135 -12.32 17.92 -2.33
N LEU A 136 -11.76 16.74 -2.12
CA LEU A 136 -10.36 16.53 -1.74
C LEU A 136 -9.55 16.01 -2.92
N ILE A 137 -8.32 16.47 -3.03
CA ILE A 137 -7.31 16.00 -3.97
C ILE A 137 -6.10 15.41 -3.23
N ASP A 138 -5.26 14.69 -3.97
CA ASP A 138 -4.04 14.10 -3.41
C ASP A 138 -3.11 15.18 -2.84
N GLY A 139 -2.65 14.97 -1.61
CA GLY A 139 -1.83 15.90 -0.84
C GLY A 139 -2.61 16.95 -0.04
N ASP A 140 -3.94 16.98 -0.11
CA ASP A 140 -4.74 17.92 0.68
C ASP A 140 -4.62 17.65 2.18
N GLU A 141 -4.82 18.71 2.95
CA GLU A 141 -4.90 18.65 4.40
C GLU A 141 -6.35 18.85 4.87
N ILE A 142 -6.84 17.94 5.70
CA ILE A 142 -8.16 18.00 6.30
C ILE A 142 -7.99 18.42 7.75
N VAL A 143 -8.74 19.42 8.17
CA VAL A 143 -8.84 19.79 9.58
C VAL A 143 -10.06 19.06 10.17
N ALA A 144 -9.86 18.17 11.14
CA ALA A 144 -10.93 17.37 11.74
C ALA A 144 -10.60 17.05 13.20
N HIS A 145 -11.56 16.66 14.03
CA HIS A 145 -11.30 16.34 15.45
C HIS A 145 -10.63 14.98 15.65
N SER A 146 -10.72 14.06 14.68
CA SER A 146 -10.04 12.76 14.72
C SER A 146 -10.01 12.10 13.36
N LEU A 147 -9.14 11.10 13.16
CA LEU A 147 -9.20 10.24 11.97
C LEU A 147 -10.52 9.47 11.89
N ALA A 148 -11.05 9.03 13.02
CA ALA A 148 -12.32 8.32 13.08
C ALA A 148 -13.48 9.18 12.56
N GLN A 149 -13.49 10.48 12.89
CA GLN A 149 -14.44 11.44 12.32
C GLN A 149 -14.30 11.46 10.79
N VAL A 150 -13.07 11.66 10.29
CA VAL A 150 -12.80 11.70 8.84
C VAL A 150 -13.29 10.41 8.17
N VAL A 151 -12.97 9.24 8.70
CA VAL A 151 -13.42 7.94 8.14
C VAL A 151 -14.95 7.82 8.17
N SER A 152 -15.61 8.30 9.23
CA SER A 152 -17.07 8.21 9.36
C SER A 152 -17.85 9.21 8.50
N GLU A 153 -17.26 10.36 8.18
CA GLU A 153 -17.92 11.46 7.48
C GLU A 153 -17.48 11.61 6.02
N VAL A 154 -16.35 11.02 5.64
CA VAL A 154 -15.85 11.06 4.27
C VAL A 154 -16.79 10.33 3.32
N LYS A 155 -17.17 11.00 2.25
CA LYS A 155 -17.92 10.42 1.13
C LYS A 155 -16.96 10.18 -0.01
N ALA A 156 -16.62 8.93 -0.25
CA ALA A 156 -15.79 8.54 -1.38
C ALA A 156 -16.60 7.71 -2.39
N THR A 157 -16.47 8.06 -3.67
CA THR A 157 -17.04 7.29 -4.78
C THR A 157 -15.99 7.12 -5.86
N ALA A 158 -15.88 5.91 -6.41
CA ALA A 158 -15.05 5.66 -7.57
C ALA A 158 -15.87 5.10 -8.71
N TYR A 159 -15.44 5.41 -9.93
CA TYR A 159 -16.06 4.88 -11.13
C TYR A 159 -15.10 4.93 -12.31
N ASP A 160 -15.25 3.98 -13.21
CA ASP A 160 -14.65 4.02 -14.54
C ASP A 160 -15.62 4.68 -15.55
N ILE A 161 -15.09 5.18 -16.67
CA ILE A 161 -15.89 5.79 -17.73
C ILE A 161 -16.06 4.79 -18.87
N GLY A 162 -17.24 4.20 -18.93
CA GLY A 162 -17.69 3.41 -20.07
C GLY A 162 -18.10 4.28 -21.27
N PHE A 163 -18.61 3.61 -22.31
CA PHE A 163 -19.14 4.27 -23.49
C PHE A 163 -20.15 5.38 -23.16
N ASN A 164 -20.15 6.44 -23.97
CA ASN A 164 -21.03 7.60 -23.82
C ASN A 164 -20.94 8.30 -22.44
N GLY A 165 -19.83 8.12 -21.71
CA GLY A 165 -19.64 8.75 -20.41
C GLY A 165 -20.37 8.04 -19.27
N VAL A 166 -20.88 6.82 -19.48
CA VAL A 166 -21.55 6.04 -18.43
C VAL A 166 -20.55 5.75 -17.30
N LYS A 167 -20.89 6.16 -16.07
CA LYS A 167 -20.10 5.87 -14.88
C LYS A 167 -20.33 4.42 -14.44
N ILE A 168 -19.28 3.60 -14.46
CA ILE A 168 -19.31 2.22 -13.98
C ILE A 168 -18.75 2.23 -12.55
N PRO A 169 -19.58 1.96 -11.51
CA PRO A 169 -19.14 2.13 -10.12
C PRO A 169 -18.05 1.12 -9.74
N LEU A 170 -17.11 1.58 -8.92
CA LEU A 170 -16.02 0.79 -8.35
C LEU A 170 -16.02 0.91 -6.83
N GLU A 171 -15.48 -0.12 -6.18
CA GLU A 171 -15.25 -0.11 -4.74
C GLU A 171 -14.11 0.85 -4.40
N VAL A 172 -14.32 1.66 -3.35
CA VAL A 172 -13.26 2.49 -2.76
C VAL A 172 -12.72 1.77 -1.54
N LYS A 173 -11.39 1.61 -1.49
CA LYS A 173 -10.69 1.11 -0.31
C LYS A 173 -10.14 2.29 0.47
N ILE A 174 -10.41 2.30 1.78
CA ILE A 174 -9.83 3.25 2.71
C ILE A 174 -8.66 2.54 3.38
N VAL A 175 -7.48 3.13 3.26
CA VAL A 175 -6.24 2.66 3.88
C VAL A 175 -5.81 3.74 4.86
N GLU A 176 -5.98 3.44 6.13
CA GLU A 176 -5.35 4.21 7.19
C GLU A 176 -3.85 3.93 7.11
N LYS A 177 -3.07 4.96 6.76
CA LYS A 177 -1.62 4.83 6.74
C LYS A 177 -1.09 5.33 8.08
N PRO A 178 -0.57 4.45 8.96
CA PRO A 178 0.24 4.94 10.07
C PRO A 178 1.47 5.62 9.46
N LEU A 179 1.67 6.90 9.77
CA LEU A 179 2.96 7.54 9.51
C LEU A 179 3.85 7.26 10.72
N VAL A 180 4.82 6.38 10.50
CA VAL A 180 5.97 6.17 11.36
C VAL A 180 7.19 6.69 10.60
N THR A 181 7.28 8.01 10.44
CA THR A 181 8.51 8.67 9.97
C THR A 181 8.62 10.08 10.53
N ARG A 182 9.86 10.55 10.64
CA ARG A 182 10.36 11.78 11.30
C ARG A 182 9.72 13.12 10.90
N ASP A 183 8.80 13.15 9.95
CA ASP A 183 8.10 14.35 9.46
C ASP A 183 6.57 14.05 9.29
N ASP A 184 5.74 14.57 10.20
CA ASP A 184 4.38 15.12 10.01
C ASP A 184 3.11 14.29 9.63
N LYS A 185 2.03 14.60 10.39
CA LYS A 185 0.56 14.50 10.18
C LYS A 185 -0.03 13.14 9.72
N PRO A 186 -0.92 12.50 10.51
CA PRO A 186 -1.53 11.22 10.13
C PRO A 186 -2.26 11.27 8.78
N GLN A 187 -2.13 10.22 7.97
CA GLN A 187 -2.68 10.18 6.61
C GLN A 187 -3.79 9.14 6.45
N ILE A 188 -4.78 9.50 5.67
CA ILE A 188 -5.79 8.57 5.15
C ILE A 188 -5.62 8.51 3.64
N ALA A 189 -5.53 7.31 3.10
CA ALA A 189 -5.46 7.09 1.67
C ALA A 189 -6.73 6.41 1.16
N PHE A 190 -7.25 6.90 0.05
CA PHE A 190 -8.39 6.34 -0.66
C PHE A 190 -7.88 5.77 -1.97
N SER A 191 -8.13 4.49 -2.23
CA SER A 191 -7.74 3.86 -3.48
C SER A 191 -8.91 3.21 -4.20
N ALA A 192 -8.89 3.27 -5.52
CA ALA A 192 -9.82 2.58 -6.39
C ALA A 192 -9.04 1.94 -7.52
N LYS A 193 -9.31 0.66 -7.76
CA LYS A 193 -8.62 -0.17 -8.74
C LYS A 193 -9.64 -0.83 -9.66
N ASP A 194 -9.40 -0.75 -10.97
CA ASP A 194 -10.25 -1.42 -11.97
C ASP A 194 -9.82 -2.88 -12.22
N GLU A 195 -10.56 -3.58 -13.09
CA GLU A 195 -10.28 -4.97 -13.46
C GLU A 195 -8.97 -5.16 -14.24
N ALA A 196 -8.51 -4.12 -14.95
CA ALA A 196 -7.25 -4.13 -15.68
C ALA A 196 -6.05 -3.87 -14.76
N GLY A 197 -6.32 -3.44 -13.52
CA GLY A 197 -5.35 -3.18 -12.48
C GLY A 197 -4.86 -1.74 -12.45
N ASN A 198 -5.47 -0.81 -13.20
CA ASN A 198 -5.16 0.60 -13.07
C ASN A 198 -5.72 1.11 -11.74
N GLU A 199 -4.91 1.92 -11.05
CA GLU A 199 -5.24 2.40 -9.71
C GLU A 199 -5.11 3.92 -9.64
N THR A 200 -6.11 4.52 -9.00
CA THR A 200 -6.11 5.90 -8.53
C THR A 200 -6.02 5.92 -7.01
N LEU A 201 -5.13 6.74 -6.49
CA LEU A 201 -4.88 6.93 -5.06
C LEU A 201 -5.03 8.43 -4.75
N ILE A 202 -5.76 8.76 -3.69
CA ILE A 202 -5.79 10.09 -3.07
C ILE A 202 -5.36 9.92 -1.62
N SER A 203 -4.21 10.49 -1.26
CA SER A 203 -3.70 10.54 0.12
C SER A 203 -3.93 11.94 0.68
N VAL A 204 -4.55 12.03 1.85
CA VAL A 204 -4.78 13.31 2.54
C VAL A 204 -4.16 13.27 3.92
N SER A 205 -3.57 14.38 4.34
CA SER A 205 -3.06 14.56 5.70
C SER A 205 -4.19 15.08 6.59
N VAL A 206 -4.30 14.58 7.81
CA VAL A 206 -5.29 15.03 8.79
C VAL A 206 -4.58 15.90 9.82
N ILE A 207 -4.95 17.18 9.87
CA ILE A 207 -4.63 18.10 10.95
C ILE A 207 -5.74 17.96 12.00
N VAL A 208 -5.39 17.53 13.20
CA VAL A 208 -6.39 17.39 14.27
C VAL A 208 -6.71 18.78 14.86
N GLN A 209 -7.99 19.19 14.85
CA GLN A 209 -8.44 20.48 15.38
C GLN A 209 -8.92 20.36 16.82
N ASP A 210 -8.25 21.08 17.71
CA ASP A 210 -8.65 21.28 19.09
C ASP A 210 -9.84 22.25 19.19
N ASP A 211 -11.05 21.72 19.42
CA ASP A 211 -12.19 22.53 19.87
C ASP A 211 -12.06 22.83 21.37
N ALA A 212 -11.16 23.76 21.70
CA ALA A 212 -11.06 24.33 23.03
C ALA A 212 -11.67 25.74 23.06
N THR A 213 -12.95 25.87 23.41
CA THR A 213 -13.39 27.01 24.23
C THR A 213 -14.39 26.65 25.32
N SER A 214 -13.97 27.03 26.53
CA SER A 214 -14.71 27.26 27.78
C SER A 214 -14.88 26.08 28.74
N GLY A 215 -13.95 26.05 29.71
CA GLY A 215 -14.33 26.05 31.13
C GLY A 215 -14.19 24.73 31.87
N ASP A 216 -12.97 24.28 32.15
CA ASP A 216 -12.51 24.27 33.54
C ASP A 216 -10.97 24.28 33.57
N ASP A 217 -10.44 25.08 34.48
CA ASP A 217 -9.03 25.34 34.69
C ASP A 217 -8.48 24.19 35.56
N THR A 218 -8.28 23.02 34.96
CA THR A 218 -7.47 21.96 35.58
C THR A 218 -6.24 21.73 34.73
N ALA A 219 -5.14 22.34 35.18
CA ALA A 219 -3.77 22.16 34.77
C ALA A 219 -3.51 21.05 33.73
N LYS A 220 -3.18 21.46 32.49
CA LYS A 220 -2.31 20.66 31.63
C LYS A 220 -1.03 20.41 32.42
N GLU A 221 -0.82 19.20 32.93
CA GLU A 221 0.51 18.81 33.36
C GLU A 221 1.43 18.86 32.14
N SER A 222 2.45 19.72 32.22
CA SER A 222 3.66 19.65 31.41
C SER A 222 4.22 18.21 31.39
N PRO A 223 5.07 17.88 30.40
CA PRO A 223 5.85 16.63 30.45
C PRO A 223 6.48 16.51 31.83
N ILE A 224 6.26 15.36 32.47
CA ILE A 224 6.61 15.03 33.86
C ILE A 224 7.81 15.85 34.33
N SER A 225 7.54 16.95 35.04
CA SER A 225 8.52 17.60 35.92
C SER A 225 8.36 16.95 37.29
N GLY A 226 8.95 15.77 37.46
CA GLY A 226 8.74 14.96 38.66
C GLY A 226 9.85 13.95 38.91
N ASP A 227 10.81 14.36 39.72
CA ASP A 227 11.80 13.55 40.47
C ASP A 227 12.88 12.82 39.64
N ASP A 228 14.11 13.35 39.71
CA ASP A 228 15.34 12.69 39.21
C ASP A 228 15.54 11.27 39.79
N SER A 229 14.79 10.86 40.83
CA SER A 229 14.84 9.51 41.40
C SER A 229 14.14 8.42 40.56
N ALA A 230 13.22 8.79 39.65
CA ALA A 230 12.48 7.85 38.79
C ALA A 230 13.10 7.64 37.40
N THR A 231 14.09 8.47 37.04
CA THR A 231 14.88 8.33 35.82
C THR A 231 15.82 7.14 35.92
N ILE A 232 15.82 6.28 34.91
CA ILE A 232 16.64 5.07 34.89
C ILE A 232 18.11 5.45 34.78
N SER A 233 18.93 4.96 35.73
CA SER A 233 20.37 5.24 35.80
C SER A 233 21.21 4.44 34.80
N ASP A 234 20.73 3.26 34.38
CA ASP A 234 21.38 2.41 33.37
C ASP A 234 20.37 2.02 32.27
N PRO A 235 20.05 2.95 31.36
CA PRO A 235 19.06 2.70 30.31
C PRO A 235 19.55 1.67 29.28
N GLY A 236 20.85 1.39 29.23
CA GLY A 236 21.48 0.43 28.31
C GLY A 236 21.44 -1.03 28.75
N SER A 237 20.98 -1.32 29.97
CA SER A 237 20.85 -2.69 30.46
C SER A 237 19.76 -3.46 29.70
N GLU A 238 20.06 -4.67 29.24
CA GLU A 238 19.05 -5.56 28.63
C GLU A 238 17.90 -5.88 29.61
N THR A 239 18.20 -5.84 30.91
CA THR A 239 17.23 -6.06 31.99
C THR A 239 16.69 -4.75 32.55
N VAL A 240 16.74 -3.64 31.81
CA VAL A 240 16.13 -2.38 32.24
C VAL A 240 14.61 -2.54 32.41
N LEU A 241 14.05 -2.16 33.56
CA LEU A 241 12.59 -2.07 33.72
C LEU A 241 12.14 -0.66 33.36
N VAL A 242 11.45 -0.54 32.22
CA VAL A 242 10.76 0.67 31.79
C VAL A 242 9.27 0.40 31.92
N ASN A 243 8.55 1.29 32.58
CA ASN A 243 7.11 1.22 32.71
C ASN A 243 6.56 2.61 33.07
N ARG A 244 5.28 2.70 33.41
CA ARG A 244 4.63 3.97 33.78
C ARG A 244 5.27 4.71 34.97
N GLN A 245 6.12 4.06 35.76
CA GLN A 245 6.76 4.63 36.94
C GLN A 245 8.28 4.79 36.79
N ARG A 246 8.87 4.26 35.72
CA ARG A 246 10.32 4.21 35.50
C ARG A 246 10.63 4.63 34.07
N TYR A 247 11.24 5.80 33.95
CA TYR A 247 11.33 6.51 32.67
C TYR A 247 12.77 6.48 32.12
N LEU A 248 12.89 6.30 30.81
CA LEU A 248 14.13 6.50 30.08
C LEU A 248 14.40 8.01 29.90
N PRO A 249 15.68 8.43 29.87
CA PRO A 249 16.06 9.76 29.45
C PRO A 249 15.52 10.08 28.06
N SER A 250 15.12 11.33 27.83
CA SER A 250 14.56 11.74 26.54
C SER A 250 15.55 11.68 25.38
N ASP A 251 16.85 11.78 25.68
CA ASP A 251 17.95 11.71 24.73
C ASP A 251 18.57 10.30 24.62
N TYR A 252 18.01 9.31 25.31
CA TYR A 252 18.53 7.95 25.26
C TYR A 252 18.21 7.28 23.92
N ILE A 253 19.28 6.87 23.22
CA ILE A 253 19.25 6.09 21.98
C ILE A 253 20.19 4.89 22.17
N PRO A 254 19.71 3.64 22.08
CA PRO A 254 20.54 2.44 22.17
C PRO A 254 21.41 2.25 20.91
N PRO A 255 22.42 1.36 20.94
CA PRO A 255 23.02 0.89 19.69
C PRO A 255 21.97 0.12 18.87
N LEU A 256 21.79 0.53 17.62
CA LEU A 256 20.76 -0.01 16.72
C LEU A 256 21.37 -0.80 15.56
N MET A 257 20.63 -1.81 15.11
CA MET A 257 20.87 -2.62 13.92
C MET A 257 19.55 -2.79 13.18
N ASP A 258 19.60 -2.71 11.86
CA ASP A 258 18.46 -3.00 10.99
C ASP A 258 18.00 -4.46 11.18
N VAL A 259 16.69 -4.63 11.33
CA VAL A 259 16.03 -5.94 11.15
C VAL A 259 16.00 -6.22 9.65
N PRO A 260 16.57 -7.35 9.17
CA PRO A 260 16.54 -7.66 7.75
C PRO A 260 15.10 -7.80 7.25
N THR A 261 14.85 -7.35 6.02
CA THR A 261 13.49 -7.31 5.43
C THR A 261 12.81 -8.68 5.34
N ASP A 262 13.56 -9.77 5.33
CA ASP A 262 12.98 -11.13 5.34
C ASP A 262 12.33 -11.49 6.70
N TYR A 263 12.59 -10.71 7.75
CA TYR A 263 12.08 -10.88 9.11
C TYR A 263 11.15 -9.75 9.55
N ALA A 264 10.80 -8.82 8.65
CA ALA A 264 9.93 -7.69 8.92
C ALA A 264 8.93 -7.45 7.79
N VAL A 265 7.83 -6.74 8.07
CA VAL A 265 6.80 -6.43 7.07
C VAL A 265 7.29 -5.43 6.00
N SER A 266 8.33 -4.66 6.31
CA SER A 266 9.02 -3.71 5.43
C SER A 266 10.44 -3.44 5.95
N GLY A 267 11.20 -2.57 5.28
CA GLY A 267 12.45 -2.03 5.83
C GLY A 267 12.21 -0.92 6.86
N GLY A 268 13.26 -0.49 7.56
CA GLY A 268 13.25 0.63 8.51
C GLY A 268 12.99 0.26 9.97
N TYR A 269 12.89 -1.04 10.28
CA TYR A 269 12.80 -1.52 11.65
C TYR A 269 14.19 -1.71 12.24
N GLU A 270 14.42 -1.10 13.40
CA GLU A 270 15.69 -1.20 14.11
C GLU A 270 15.48 -1.72 15.53
N ALA A 271 16.49 -2.39 16.08
CA ALA A 271 16.54 -2.81 17.48
C ALA A 271 18.00 -3.03 17.89
N THR A 272 18.28 -3.37 19.15
CA THR A 272 19.66 -3.68 19.53
C THR A 272 20.17 -4.92 18.79
N PRO A 273 21.48 -5.00 18.46
CA PRO A 273 22.03 -6.15 17.76
C PRO A 273 21.70 -7.50 18.42
N ASN A 274 21.67 -7.56 19.75
CA ASN A 274 21.32 -8.79 20.47
C ASN A 274 19.84 -9.14 20.29
N THR A 275 18.94 -8.16 20.38
CA THR A 275 17.51 -8.33 20.10
C THR A 275 17.29 -8.85 18.68
N VAL A 276 17.88 -8.21 17.66
CA VAL A 276 17.73 -8.61 16.25
C VAL A 276 18.22 -10.03 16.01
N ASN A 277 19.43 -10.35 16.46
CA ASN A 277 20.01 -11.67 16.29
C ASN A 277 19.23 -12.75 17.03
N ALA A 278 18.72 -12.45 18.23
CA ALA A 278 17.87 -13.37 18.98
C ALA A 278 16.55 -13.63 18.27
N PHE A 279 15.93 -12.58 17.71
CA PHE A 279 14.66 -12.68 16.98
C PHE A 279 14.81 -13.55 15.73
N ILE A 280 15.85 -13.31 14.93
CA ILE A 280 16.16 -14.12 13.73
C ILE A 280 16.26 -15.60 14.10
N ARG A 281 17.07 -15.96 15.11
CA ARG A 281 17.20 -17.35 15.56
C ARG A 281 15.86 -17.96 16.00
N MET A 282 15.04 -17.19 16.70
CA MET A 282 13.73 -17.64 17.18
C MET A 282 12.78 -17.95 16.01
N VAL A 283 12.75 -17.08 14.98
CA VAL A 283 11.92 -17.27 13.79
C VAL A 283 12.42 -18.47 12.96
N ASP A 284 13.74 -18.59 12.76
CA ASP A 284 14.34 -19.70 12.04
C ASP A 284 14.04 -21.06 12.69
N ASP A 285 14.17 -21.15 14.01
CA ASP A 285 13.87 -22.37 14.75
C ASP A 285 12.35 -22.67 14.75
N MET A 286 11.49 -21.66 14.88
CA MET A 286 10.04 -21.82 14.72
C MET A 286 9.72 -22.45 13.37
N TYR A 287 10.31 -21.92 12.29
CA TYR A 287 10.10 -22.43 10.94
C TYR A 287 10.62 -23.86 10.77
N SER A 288 11.81 -24.15 11.28
CA SER A 288 12.39 -25.48 11.26
C SER A 288 11.52 -26.53 11.98
N GLU A 289 10.93 -26.15 13.12
CA GLU A 289 10.11 -27.06 13.93
C GLU A 289 8.67 -27.22 13.41
N THR A 290 8.10 -26.17 12.81
CA THR A 290 6.65 -26.09 12.58
C THR A 290 6.24 -25.70 11.16
N GLY A 291 7.16 -25.15 10.37
CA GLY A 291 6.87 -24.53 9.07
C GLY A 291 6.19 -23.16 9.16
N MET A 292 5.98 -22.63 10.37
CA MET A 292 5.39 -21.30 10.58
C MET A 292 6.44 -20.18 10.46
N TRP A 293 5.99 -18.99 10.07
CA TRP A 293 6.81 -17.77 10.02
C TRP A 293 6.10 -16.62 10.75
N MET A 294 6.86 -15.59 11.12
CA MET A 294 6.36 -14.33 11.66
C MET A 294 7.28 -13.15 11.27
N TYR A 295 6.73 -11.95 11.29
CA TYR A 295 7.42 -10.72 10.93
C TYR A 295 7.36 -9.69 12.05
N VAL A 296 8.38 -8.84 12.15
CA VAL A 296 8.33 -7.59 12.92
C VAL A 296 7.42 -6.59 12.20
N THR A 297 6.52 -5.93 12.94
CA THR A 297 5.67 -4.83 12.45
C THR A 297 5.92 -3.50 13.18
N SER A 298 6.62 -3.52 14.32
CA SER A 298 7.03 -2.36 15.11
C SER A 298 8.21 -2.76 16.02
N SER A 299 9.19 -1.87 16.18
CA SER A 299 10.43 -2.12 16.95
C SER A 299 10.90 -0.84 17.65
N TYR A 300 12.18 -0.46 17.61
CA TYR A 300 12.67 0.77 18.24
C TYR A 300 11.84 2.00 17.86
N ARG A 301 11.52 2.81 18.86
CA ARG A 301 10.84 4.11 18.73
C ARG A 301 11.52 5.11 19.63
N ASP A 302 11.95 6.24 19.07
CA ASP A 302 12.56 7.29 19.87
C ASP A 302 11.53 8.00 20.78
N TYR A 303 12.05 8.83 21.69
CA TYR A 303 11.25 9.54 22.68
C TYR A 303 10.25 10.52 22.05
N GLU A 304 10.65 11.22 20.99
CA GLU A 304 9.83 12.23 20.31
C GLU A 304 8.65 11.55 19.61
N PHE A 305 8.92 10.47 18.87
CA PHE A 305 7.89 9.65 18.22
C PHE A 305 6.88 9.09 19.24
N GLN A 306 7.35 8.63 20.40
CA GLN A 306 6.44 8.16 21.45
C GLN A 306 5.56 9.30 22.01
N GLY A 307 6.06 10.53 22.02
CA GLY A 307 5.31 11.72 22.42
C GLY A 307 4.19 12.03 21.46
N GLU A 308 4.51 12.11 20.18
CA GLU A 308 3.52 12.30 19.12
C GLU A 308 2.42 11.24 19.21
N LEU A 309 2.79 9.97 19.37
CA LEU A 309 1.81 8.89 19.53
C LEU A 309 0.93 9.07 20.76
N TYR A 310 1.52 9.32 21.94
CA TYR A 310 0.78 9.44 23.19
C TYR A 310 -0.20 10.62 23.16
N TYR A 311 0.22 11.77 22.64
CA TYR A 311 -0.65 12.93 22.49
C TYR A 311 -1.76 12.68 21.47
N ASN A 312 -1.46 12.01 20.35
CA ASN A 312 -2.50 11.58 19.40
C ASN A 312 -3.56 10.67 20.07
N TYR A 313 -3.16 9.78 20.97
CA TYR A 313 -4.11 8.96 21.73
C TYR A 313 -4.93 9.78 22.73
N ILE A 314 -4.32 10.78 23.40
CA ILE A 314 -5.05 11.72 24.27
C ILE A 314 -6.14 12.43 23.46
N ASP A 315 -5.79 12.89 22.27
CA ASP A 315 -6.70 13.65 21.42
C ASP A 315 -7.85 12.78 20.89
N GLN A 316 -7.57 11.50 20.57
CA GLN A 316 -8.57 10.58 20.02
C GLN A 316 -9.51 9.96 21.08
N HIS A 317 -9.00 9.69 22.28
CA HIS A 317 -9.71 8.87 23.27
C HIS A 317 -9.84 9.52 24.66
N GLY A 318 -9.26 10.70 24.83
CA GLY A 318 -9.11 11.36 26.13
C GLY A 318 -7.98 10.76 26.96
N GLN A 319 -7.44 11.56 27.88
CA GLN A 319 -6.25 11.20 28.64
C GLN A 319 -6.36 9.87 29.40
N ALA A 320 -7.53 9.57 29.98
CA ALA A 320 -7.73 8.34 30.74
C ALA A 320 -7.60 7.08 29.87
N GLU A 321 -8.11 7.10 28.64
CA GLU A 321 -8.02 5.95 27.72
C GLU A 321 -6.67 5.93 26.99
N ALA A 322 -6.12 7.10 26.65
CA ALA A 322 -4.76 7.22 26.13
C ALA A 322 -3.73 6.65 27.08
N ASP A 323 -3.88 6.96 28.37
CA ASP A 323 -3.06 6.37 29.42
C ASP A 323 -3.14 4.85 29.37
N ARG A 324 -4.31 4.23 29.11
CA ARG A 324 -4.48 2.77 29.03
C ARG A 324 -3.85 2.13 27.80
N MET A 325 -3.88 2.82 26.65
CA MET A 325 -3.52 2.25 25.36
C MET A 325 -2.13 2.64 24.85
N SER A 326 -1.54 3.72 25.36
CA SER A 326 -0.23 4.20 24.92
C SER A 326 0.65 4.64 26.06
N ALA A 327 1.92 4.27 25.97
CA ALA A 327 2.96 4.72 26.87
C ALA A 327 3.18 6.24 26.73
N LYS A 328 3.40 6.93 27.85
CA LYS A 328 3.98 8.29 27.85
C LYS A 328 5.41 8.25 27.29
N PRO A 329 5.93 9.34 26.72
CA PRO A 329 7.36 9.48 26.40
C PRO A 329 8.24 9.06 27.57
N GLY A 330 9.30 8.32 27.28
CA GLY A 330 10.19 7.76 28.30
C GLY A 330 9.64 6.53 29.03
N THR A 331 8.34 6.22 28.96
CA THR A 331 7.76 5.00 29.56
C THR A 331 7.55 3.84 28.58
N SER A 332 7.87 4.06 27.30
CA SER A 332 7.74 3.04 26.26
C SER A 332 8.97 2.15 26.23
N GLU A 333 8.77 0.83 26.35
CA GLU A 333 9.87 -0.12 26.20
C GLU A 333 10.45 -0.12 24.78
N HIS A 334 9.74 0.38 23.76
CA HIS A 334 10.28 0.50 22.41
C HIS A 334 11.54 1.37 22.34
N GLN A 335 11.64 2.39 23.18
CA GLN A 335 12.82 3.26 23.22
C GLN A 335 14.08 2.53 23.70
N THR A 336 13.94 1.35 24.31
CA THR A 336 15.10 0.51 24.67
C THR A 336 15.75 -0.18 23.46
N GLY A 337 15.03 -0.33 22.35
CA GLY A 337 15.44 -1.22 21.25
C GLY A 337 15.41 -2.71 21.62
N LEU A 338 14.76 -3.07 22.73
CA LEU A 338 14.62 -4.45 23.21
C LEU A 338 13.24 -5.05 22.92
N VAL A 339 12.40 -4.35 22.16
CA VAL A 339 11.03 -4.76 21.84
C VAL A 339 10.88 -5.13 20.37
N MET A 340 10.13 -6.19 20.11
CA MET A 340 9.63 -6.56 18.79
C MET A 340 8.12 -6.80 18.87
N ASP A 341 7.32 -5.99 18.17
CA ASP A 341 5.91 -6.29 17.91
C ASP A 341 5.81 -7.18 16.68
N VAL A 342 5.08 -8.29 16.78
CA VAL A 342 5.06 -9.32 15.73
C VAL A 342 3.68 -9.55 15.09
N VAL A 343 3.71 -10.00 13.84
CA VAL A 343 2.53 -10.42 13.06
C VAL A 343 2.79 -11.73 12.32
N THR A 344 1.73 -12.44 11.97
CA THR A 344 1.80 -13.55 11.01
C THR A 344 1.85 -13.02 9.57
N PRO A 345 2.34 -13.79 8.59
CA PRO A 345 2.25 -13.44 7.18
C PRO A 345 0.80 -13.07 6.77
N GLY A 346 0.60 -11.85 6.29
CA GLY A 346 -0.71 -11.32 5.90
C GLY A 346 -1.70 -11.07 7.06
N GLY A 347 -1.25 -11.16 8.31
CA GLY A 347 -2.08 -11.00 9.50
C GLY A 347 -2.03 -9.59 10.11
N TYR A 348 -2.76 -9.43 11.21
CA TYR A 348 -2.85 -8.18 11.98
C TYR A 348 -2.45 -8.41 13.44
N MET A 349 -1.66 -7.49 14.02
CA MET A 349 -1.01 -7.72 15.33
C MET A 349 -2.01 -7.97 16.47
N PHE A 350 -3.14 -7.27 16.48
CA PHE A 350 -4.16 -7.47 17.52
C PHE A 350 -4.83 -8.84 17.48
N THR A 351 -4.74 -9.55 16.36
CA THR A 351 -5.23 -10.94 16.21
C THR A 351 -4.12 -11.98 16.43
N PHE A 352 -2.88 -11.55 16.68
CA PHE A 352 -1.74 -12.47 16.83
C PHE A 352 -1.97 -13.50 17.94
N GLY A 353 -2.60 -13.10 19.06
CA GLY A 353 -2.90 -13.97 20.19
C GLY A 353 -3.77 -15.20 19.87
N GLU A 354 -4.50 -15.18 18.76
CA GLU A 354 -5.38 -16.27 18.32
C GLU A 354 -4.67 -17.29 17.42
N THR A 355 -3.38 -17.08 17.14
CA THR A 355 -2.61 -17.85 16.15
C THR A 355 -1.79 -18.99 16.78
N GLU A 356 -1.46 -19.99 15.96
CA GLU A 356 -0.54 -21.07 16.35
C GLU A 356 0.88 -20.54 16.64
N GLN A 357 1.29 -19.47 15.94
CA GLN A 357 2.55 -18.77 16.20
C GLN A 357 2.59 -18.19 17.61
N SER A 358 1.51 -17.53 18.07
CA SER A 358 1.45 -17.01 19.44
C SER A 358 1.50 -18.13 20.47
N ALA A 359 0.83 -19.26 20.23
CA ALA A 359 0.94 -20.43 21.10
C ALA A 359 2.39 -20.97 21.17
N TRP A 360 3.11 -21.00 20.05
CA TRP A 360 4.51 -21.39 20.02
C TRP A 360 5.41 -20.38 20.74
N VAL A 361 5.20 -19.08 20.51
CA VAL A 361 5.95 -17.98 21.15
C VAL A 361 5.78 -18.04 22.67
N ASN A 362 4.55 -18.17 23.16
CA ASN A 362 4.28 -18.29 24.60
C ASN A 362 5.05 -19.43 25.27
N LYS A 363 5.29 -20.53 24.55
CA LYS A 363 6.02 -21.69 25.08
C LYS A 363 7.54 -21.61 24.91
N ASN A 364 8.04 -20.88 23.91
CA ASN A 364 9.43 -21.00 23.46
C ASN A 364 10.25 -19.70 23.48
N ALA A 365 9.61 -18.52 23.47
CA ALA A 365 10.30 -17.24 23.34
C ALA A 365 11.42 -17.04 24.37
N HIS A 366 11.21 -17.52 25.60
CA HIS A 366 12.19 -17.39 26.70
C HIS A 366 13.53 -18.06 26.39
N LYS A 367 13.54 -19.14 25.59
CA LYS A 367 14.77 -19.84 25.17
C LYS A 367 15.68 -18.96 24.31
N TYR A 368 15.10 -17.94 23.68
CA TYR A 368 15.80 -16.97 22.83
C TYR A 368 16.03 -15.64 23.54
N GLY A 369 15.57 -15.50 24.77
CA GLY A 369 15.69 -14.27 25.56
C GLY A 369 14.48 -13.34 25.49
N PHE A 370 13.36 -13.77 24.89
CA PHE A 370 12.13 -12.98 24.82
C PHE A 370 11.07 -13.44 25.82
N ILE A 371 10.25 -12.50 26.27
CA ILE A 371 9.00 -12.78 26.99
C ILE A 371 7.84 -12.09 26.28
N VAL A 372 6.62 -12.61 26.45
CA VAL A 372 5.41 -11.83 26.17
C VAL A 372 5.23 -10.85 27.33
N ARG A 373 5.40 -9.56 27.05
CA ARG A 373 5.57 -8.54 28.09
C ARG A 373 4.31 -8.22 28.88
N TYR A 374 3.15 -8.29 28.21
CA TYR A 374 1.84 -7.91 28.74
C TYR A 374 0.85 -9.08 28.64
N PRO A 375 0.90 -10.04 29.59
CA PRO A 375 -0.01 -11.18 29.59
C PRO A 375 -1.43 -10.83 30.03
N GLU A 376 -2.40 -11.67 29.66
CA GLU A 376 -3.81 -11.52 30.01
C GLU A 376 -4.02 -11.50 31.54
N GLY A 377 -4.93 -10.63 32.00
CA GLY A 377 -5.29 -10.51 33.42
C GLY A 377 -4.26 -9.81 34.32
N LYS A 378 -3.15 -9.29 33.75
CA LYS A 378 -2.07 -8.63 34.49
C LYS A 378 -2.01 -7.10 34.30
N GLU A 379 -3.02 -6.49 33.68
CA GLU A 379 -3.10 -5.03 33.44
C GLU A 379 -2.95 -4.21 34.73
N SER A 380 -3.50 -4.68 35.85
CA SER A 380 -3.36 -4.01 37.16
C SER A 380 -1.92 -3.93 37.69
N ILE A 381 -1.01 -4.75 37.15
CA ILE A 381 0.40 -4.83 37.53
C ILE A 381 1.26 -4.12 36.49
N THR A 382 1.11 -4.49 35.21
CA THR A 382 1.94 -3.95 34.11
C THR A 382 1.51 -2.55 33.70
N GLY A 383 0.25 -2.19 33.97
CA GLY A 383 -0.36 -0.96 33.49
C GLY A 383 -0.69 -0.98 32.01
N TYR A 384 -0.71 -2.12 31.32
CA TYR A 384 -1.08 -2.19 29.91
C TYR A 384 -2.07 -3.32 29.68
N MET A 385 -2.95 -3.13 28.70
CA MET A 385 -3.85 -4.18 28.24
C MET A 385 -3.05 -5.39 27.72
N PRO A 386 -3.68 -6.57 27.57
CA PRO A 386 -2.99 -7.74 27.07
C PRO A 386 -2.51 -7.53 25.63
N GLU A 387 -1.22 -7.78 25.38
CA GLU A 387 -0.58 -7.62 24.07
C GLU A 387 0.23 -8.87 23.72
N ALA A 388 -0.44 -9.85 23.12
CA ALA A 388 0.20 -11.12 22.76
C ALA A 388 1.31 -10.97 21.70
N TRP A 389 1.33 -9.85 20.97
CA TRP A 389 2.31 -9.52 19.93
C TRP A 389 3.58 -8.85 20.48
N HIS A 390 3.56 -8.31 21.70
CA HIS A 390 4.63 -7.47 22.23
C HIS A 390 5.71 -8.30 22.94
N LEU A 391 6.83 -8.52 22.24
CA LEU A 391 7.93 -9.35 22.75
C LEU A 391 9.05 -8.48 23.30
N ARG A 392 9.38 -8.68 24.58
CA ARG A 392 10.47 -7.97 25.27
C ARG A 392 11.69 -8.88 25.43
N TYR A 393 12.84 -8.44 24.93
CA TYR A 393 14.13 -9.10 25.10
C TYR A 393 14.78 -8.74 26.45
N LEU A 394 15.27 -9.76 27.15
CA LEU A 394 15.91 -9.68 28.47
C LEU A 394 17.23 -10.48 28.54
N GLY A 395 17.64 -11.10 27.44
CA GLY A 395 18.63 -12.17 27.45
C GLY A 395 18.05 -13.51 27.92
N VAL A 396 18.70 -14.62 27.52
CA VAL A 396 18.18 -15.99 27.71
C VAL A 396 17.96 -16.33 29.18
N ASP A 397 18.94 -16.04 30.03
CA ASP A 397 18.90 -16.42 31.45
C ASP A 397 17.74 -15.71 32.18
N THR A 398 17.63 -14.39 32.01
CA THR A 398 16.58 -13.58 32.63
C THR A 398 15.20 -13.96 32.10
N ALA A 399 15.02 -14.04 30.78
CA ALA A 399 13.73 -14.42 30.19
C ALA A 399 13.28 -15.81 30.64
N THR A 400 14.21 -16.76 30.75
CA THR A 400 13.94 -18.12 31.27
C THR A 400 13.55 -18.08 32.75
N SER A 401 14.21 -17.24 33.55
CA SER A 401 13.86 -17.05 34.97
C SER A 401 12.45 -16.47 35.14
N VAL A 402 12.11 -15.43 34.36
CA VAL A 402 10.78 -14.82 34.34
C VAL A 402 9.73 -15.86 33.93
N TYR A 403 9.95 -16.56 32.81
CA TYR A 403 9.04 -17.60 32.32
C TYR A 403 8.78 -18.69 33.36
N ASN A 404 9.84 -19.23 33.98
CA ASN A 404 9.71 -20.29 34.99
C ASN A 404 9.01 -19.84 36.27
N SER A 405 9.09 -18.55 36.60
CA SER A 405 8.42 -18.00 37.80
C SER A 405 6.90 -17.85 37.63
N GLY A 406 6.41 -17.75 36.39
CA GLY A 406 5.01 -17.43 36.10
C GLY A 406 4.60 -15.99 36.47
N LEU A 407 5.57 -15.14 36.81
CA LEU A 407 5.38 -13.74 37.15
C LEU A 407 5.46 -12.86 35.89
N THR A 408 4.89 -11.66 35.96
CA THR A 408 5.22 -10.59 34.99
C THR A 408 6.66 -10.14 35.18
N TYR A 409 7.20 -9.42 34.20
CA TYR A 409 8.52 -8.83 34.36
C TYR A 409 8.60 -7.84 35.52
N ASP A 410 7.55 -7.03 35.73
CA ASP A 410 7.45 -6.10 36.87
C ASP A 410 7.53 -6.85 38.21
N GLU A 411 6.72 -7.91 38.39
CA GLU A 411 6.72 -8.74 39.60
C GLU A 411 8.09 -9.42 39.82
N TRP A 412 8.69 -9.95 38.76
CA TRP A 412 9.98 -10.62 38.83
C TRP A 412 11.11 -9.65 39.16
N TYR A 413 11.13 -8.48 38.54
CA TYR A 413 12.17 -7.46 38.70
C TYR A 413 12.23 -6.91 40.14
N PHE A 414 11.09 -6.74 40.80
CA PHE A 414 11.09 -6.28 42.20
C PHE A 414 11.35 -7.39 43.23
N SER A 415 11.35 -8.65 42.79
CA SER A 415 11.57 -9.82 43.65
C SER A 415 13.00 -10.36 43.61
N ASN A 416 13.86 -9.84 42.73
CA ASN A 416 15.23 -10.28 42.49
C ASN A 416 16.15 -9.06 42.29
#